data_AF-A0A931Y9Y9-F1
#
_entry.id   AF-A0A931Y9Y9-F1
#
_cell.length_a   1.000
_cell.length_b   1.000
_cell.length_c   1.000
_cell.angle_alpha   90.00
_cell.angle_beta   90.00
_cell.angle_gamma   90.00
#
_symmetry.space_group_name_H-M   'P 1'
#
loop_
_entity.id
_entity.type
_entity.pdbx_description
1 polymer ?
#
loop_
_entity_poly.entity_id
_entity_poly.type
_entity_poly.pdbx_seq_one_letter_code
_entity_poly.pdbx_strand_id
1 'polypeptide(L)'
;LMDNLSIKESQDVVQKFVLRKEDGKKILSFKTRGPAVLKKLRANKKLKPSSIYRCLNPLSYEEIILIFARIKNERAREMVREYLLKHKDVKLQIDGNDIKNKIGLRPGPDFKRLLDKVLYAKINGKVRTKEDELEFVKRQYEMEMI
;
A
#
# COMPACT_ATOMS: atom_id res chain seq x y z
N LEU A 1 -18.27 -0.88 18.88
CA LEU A 1 -19.66 -1.31 18.60
C LEU A 1 -19.76 -2.27 17.40
N MET A 2 -19.25 -1.93 16.20
CA MET A 2 -19.43 -2.76 14.98
C MET A 2 -18.45 -3.94 14.81
N ASP A 3 -17.60 -4.22 15.80
CA ASP A 3 -16.53 -5.21 15.64
C ASP A 3 -17.04 -6.65 15.57
N ASN A 4 -18.15 -6.93 16.26
CA ASN A 4 -18.76 -8.25 16.32
C ASN A 4 -19.87 -8.45 15.28
N LEU A 5 -20.18 -7.42 14.49
CA LEU A 5 -21.18 -7.50 13.43
C LEU A 5 -20.57 -8.15 12.17
N SER A 6 -21.36 -8.95 11.47
CA SER A 6 -21.10 -9.37 10.10
C SER A 6 -21.09 -8.18 9.15
N ILE A 7 -20.63 -8.39 7.91
CA ILE A 7 -20.66 -7.35 6.87
C ILE A 7 -22.11 -6.90 6.61
N LYS A 8 -23.06 -7.85 6.54
CA LYS A 8 -24.47 -7.57 6.30
C LYS A 8 -25.09 -6.76 7.45
N GLU A 9 -24.86 -7.17 8.69
CA GLU A 9 -25.33 -6.41 9.86
C GLU A 9 -24.69 -5.01 9.92
N SER A 10 -23.42 -4.88 9.54
CA SER A 10 -22.76 -3.57 9.46
C SER A 10 -23.37 -2.69 8.37
N GLN A 11 -23.79 -3.27 7.24
CA GLN A 11 -24.54 -2.55 6.20
C GLN A 11 -25.88 -2.05 6.72
N ASP A 12 -26.63 -2.89 7.42
CA ASP A 12 -27.93 -2.53 7.98
C ASP A 12 -27.80 -1.40 9.00
N VAL A 13 -26.77 -1.44 9.86
CA VAL A 13 -26.48 -0.35 10.81
C VAL A 13 -26.08 0.92 10.07
N VAL A 14 -25.22 0.84 9.06
CA VAL A 14 -24.82 2.01 8.26
C VAL A 14 -26.00 2.65 7.52
N GLN A 15 -27.01 1.87 7.12
CA GLN A 15 -28.23 2.38 6.49
C GLN A 15 -29.22 2.99 7.50
N LYS A 16 -29.32 2.40 8.70
CA LYS A 16 -30.22 2.85 9.76
C LYS A 16 -29.74 4.11 10.47
N PHE A 17 -28.43 4.24 10.65
CA PHE A 17 -27.83 5.47 11.14
C PHE A 17 -27.68 6.42 9.94
N VAL A 18 -28.13 7.67 10.06
CA VAL A 18 -28.10 8.70 8.99
C VAL A 18 -26.66 9.17 8.71
N LEU A 19 -25.78 8.23 8.38
CA LEU A 19 -24.40 8.49 8.02
C LEU A 19 -24.33 9.02 6.60
N ARG A 20 -23.33 9.87 6.34
CA ARG A 20 -23.02 10.25 4.97
C ARG A 20 -22.63 8.98 4.19
N LYS A 21 -23.06 8.90 2.92
CA LYS A 21 -22.77 7.74 2.05
C LYS A 21 -21.28 7.40 2.01
N GLU A 22 -20.41 8.40 2.08
CA GLU A 22 -18.95 8.20 2.09
C GLU A 22 -18.45 7.55 3.38
N ASP A 23 -18.95 7.96 4.53
CA ASP A 23 -18.56 7.38 5.83
C ASP A 23 -19.03 5.92 5.93
N GLY A 24 -20.25 5.64 5.44
CA GLY A 24 -20.75 4.28 5.31
C GLY A 24 -19.86 3.39 4.45
N LYS A 25 -19.38 3.89 3.30
CA LYS A 25 -18.44 3.16 2.43
C LYS A 25 -17.12 2.86 3.14
N LYS A 26 -16.56 3.80 3.89
CA LYS A 26 -15.31 3.63 4.64
C LYS A 26 -15.44 2.55 5.73
N ILE A 27 -16.57 2.52 6.44
CA ILE A 27 -16.84 1.49 7.45
C ILE A 27 -16.90 0.10 6.81
N LEU A 28 -17.59 -0.02 5.67
CA LEU A 28 -17.72 -1.28 4.96
C LEU A 28 -16.40 -1.74 4.34
N SER A 29 -15.63 -0.82 3.72
CA SER A 29 -14.31 -1.15 3.15
C SER A 29 -13.34 -1.61 4.22
N PHE A 30 -13.35 -0.96 5.40
CA PHE A 30 -12.58 -1.39 6.55
C PHE A 30 -12.98 -2.80 6.99
N LYS A 31 -14.27 -3.12 7.05
CA LYS A 31 -14.74 -4.44 7.51
C LYS A 31 -14.25 -5.57 6.61
N THR A 32 -14.11 -5.30 5.31
CA THR A 32 -13.57 -6.26 4.34
C THR A 32 -12.04 -6.38 4.41
N ARG A 33 -11.31 -5.26 4.48
CA ARG A 33 -9.84 -5.26 4.31
C ARG A 33 -9.05 -5.21 5.63
N GLY A 34 -9.58 -4.51 6.63
CA GLY A 34 -8.96 -4.25 7.92
C GLY A 34 -8.51 -5.51 8.67
N PRO A 35 -9.35 -6.56 8.81
CA PRO A 35 -8.96 -7.78 9.50
C PRO A 35 -7.73 -8.49 8.91
N ALA A 36 -7.64 -8.55 7.57
CA ALA A 36 -6.50 -9.15 6.88
C ALA A 36 -5.21 -8.34 7.11
N VAL A 37 -5.31 -7.02 7.07
CA VAL A 37 -4.16 -6.13 7.35
C VAL A 37 -3.71 -6.26 8.80
N LEU A 38 -4.64 -6.24 9.76
CA LEU A 38 -4.34 -6.43 11.18
C LEU A 38 -3.69 -7.78 11.44
N LYS A 39 -4.19 -8.87 10.84
CA LYS A 39 -3.58 -10.21 10.94
C LYS A 39 -2.15 -10.20 10.42
N LYS A 40 -1.91 -9.55 9.28
CA LYS A 40 -0.56 -9.46 8.67
C LYS A 40 0.40 -8.64 9.53
N LEU A 41 -0.05 -7.52 10.08
CA LEU A 41 0.76 -6.65 10.96
C LEU A 41 1.07 -7.31 12.30
N ARG A 42 0.15 -8.13 12.83
CA ARG A 42 0.33 -8.87 14.09
C ARG A 42 1.20 -10.12 13.96
N ALA A 43 1.43 -10.62 12.74
CA ALA A 43 2.35 -11.73 12.54
C ALA A 43 3.73 -11.30 13.07
N ASN A 44 4.28 -12.04 14.04
CA ASN A 44 5.54 -11.70 14.74
C ASN A 44 6.77 -11.93 13.84
N LYS A 45 6.77 -11.31 12.66
CA LYS A 45 7.82 -11.38 11.64
C LYS A 45 8.14 -9.96 11.15
N LYS A 46 9.41 -9.74 10.82
CA LYS A 46 9.82 -8.48 10.18
C LYS A 46 9.25 -8.44 8.77
N LEU A 47 8.25 -7.59 8.51
CA LEU A 47 7.82 -7.33 7.13
C LEU A 47 8.76 -6.30 6.48
N LYS A 48 8.94 -6.43 5.17
CA LYS A 48 9.61 -5.39 4.38
C LYS A 48 8.72 -4.13 4.34
N PRO A 49 9.29 -2.91 4.36
CA PRO A 49 8.56 -1.66 4.17
C PRO A 49 7.57 -1.69 2.99
N SER A 50 7.98 -2.22 1.83
CA SER A 50 7.10 -2.32 0.66
C SER A 50 5.88 -3.24 0.87
N SER A 51 6.01 -4.24 1.76
CA SER A 51 4.90 -5.14 2.10
C SER A 51 3.86 -4.48 2.99
N ILE A 52 4.28 -3.53 3.83
CA ILE A 52 3.41 -2.67 4.64
C ILE A 52 2.74 -1.65 3.72
N TYR A 53 3.52 -0.98 2.87
CA TYR A 53 3.02 -0.02 1.88
C TYR A 53 1.90 -0.63 1.02
N ARG A 54 2.11 -1.82 0.45
CA ARG A 54 1.08 -2.51 -0.37
C ARG A 54 -0.22 -2.78 0.39
N CYS A 55 -0.16 -2.94 1.70
CA CYS A 55 -1.35 -3.19 2.53
C CYS A 55 -2.07 -1.91 2.95
N LEU A 56 -1.33 -0.84 3.24
CA LEU A 56 -1.90 0.40 3.77
C LEU A 56 -2.25 1.41 2.67
N ASN A 57 -1.49 1.46 1.58
CA ASN A 57 -1.69 2.45 0.51
C ASN A 57 -3.07 2.39 -0.19
N PRO A 58 -3.71 1.22 -0.35
CA PRO A 58 -5.07 1.14 -0.90
C PRO A 58 -6.18 1.56 0.06
N LEU A 59 -5.85 1.90 1.31
CA LEU A 59 -6.81 2.29 2.35
C LEU A 59 -6.87 3.81 2.46
N SER A 60 -8.04 4.31 2.82
CA SER A 60 -8.24 5.69 3.24
C SER A 60 -7.49 6.00 4.53
N TYR A 61 -7.31 7.30 4.81
CA TYR A 61 -6.61 7.75 6.01
C TYR A 61 -7.34 7.31 7.29
N GLU A 62 -8.67 7.37 7.29
CA GLU A 62 -9.52 6.94 8.40
C GLU A 62 -9.42 5.44 8.66
N GLU A 63 -9.35 4.63 7.60
CA GLU A 63 -9.09 3.19 7.71
C GLU A 63 -7.74 2.92 8.37
N ILE A 64 -6.69 3.66 8.00
CA ILE A 64 -5.36 3.51 8.59
C ILE A 64 -5.35 3.94 10.06
N ILE A 65 -6.03 5.03 10.43
CA ILE A 65 -6.19 5.46 11.83
C ILE A 65 -6.91 4.37 12.64
N LEU A 66 -7.98 3.80 12.09
CA LEU A 66 -8.73 2.75 12.76
C LEU A 66 -7.88 1.47 12.95
N ILE A 67 -7.03 1.13 11.97
CA ILE A 67 -6.01 0.08 12.13
C ILE A 67 -5.06 0.43 13.27
N PHE A 68 -4.49 1.64 13.26
CA PHE A 68 -3.52 2.11 14.24
C PHE A 68 -4.06 2.04 15.68
N ALA A 69 -5.31 2.48 15.88
CA ALA A 69 -6.01 2.41 17.17
C ALA A 69 -6.22 0.97 17.68
N ARG A 70 -6.28 -0.02 16.79
CA ARG A 70 -6.50 -1.44 17.12
C ARG A 70 -5.22 -2.26 17.27
N ILE A 71 -4.06 -1.64 17.04
CA ILE A 71 -2.77 -2.28 17.22
C ILE A 71 -2.31 -2.11 18.68
N LYS A 72 -2.19 -3.25 19.38
CA LYS A 72 -1.64 -3.33 20.73
C LYS A 72 -0.16 -3.70 20.78
N ASN A 73 0.36 -4.25 19.68
CA ASN A 73 1.75 -4.69 19.58
C ASN A 73 2.63 -3.52 19.12
N GLU A 74 3.63 -3.14 19.90
CA GLU A 74 4.50 -1.98 19.60
C GLU A 74 5.22 -2.11 18.25
N ARG A 75 5.65 -3.31 17.88
CA ARG A 75 6.31 -3.54 16.57
C ARG A 75 5.36 -3.25 15.41
N ALA A 76 4.13 -3.74 15.48
CA ALA A 76 3.10 -3.44 14.48
C ALA A 76 2.75 -1.94 14.46
N ARG A 77 2.76 -1.27 15.62
CA ARG A 77 2.52 0.17 15.72
C ARG A 77 3.63 0.95 15.03
N GLU A 78 4.88 0.57 15.27
CA GLU A 78 6.04 1.19 14.64
C GLU A 78 6.01 1.01 13.12
N MET A 79 5.65 -0.17 12.62
CA MET A 79 5.50 -0.43 11.19
C MET A 79 4.48 0.51 10.50
N VAL A 80 3.35 0.79 11.17
CA VAL A 80 2.35 1.74 10.64
C VAL A 80 2.86 3.17 10.74
N ARG A 81 3.55 3.53 11.83
CA ARG A 81 4.17 4.85 12.01
C ARG A 81 5.22 5.12 10.92
N GLU A 82 6.13 4.18 10.66
CA GLU A 82 7.12 4.31 9.60
C GLU A 82 6.47 4.47 8.22
N TYR A 83 5.38 3.74 7.95
CA TYR A 83 4.63 3.95 6.73
C TYR A 83 4.11 5.38 6.60
N LEU A 84 3.43 5.89 7.63
CA LEU A 84 2.83 7.22 7.64
C LEU A 84 3.88 8.34 7.52
N LEU A 85 5.04 8.19 8.16
CA LEU A 85 6.06 9.23 8.21
C LEU A 85 7.06 9.19 7.05
N LYS A 86 7.38 7.99 6.53
CA LYS A 86 8.49 7.79 5.59
C LYS A 86 8.08 7.26 4.23
N HIS A 87 7.02 6.45 4.14
CA HIS A 87 6.75 5.67 2.93
C HIS A 87 5.52 6.12 2.15
N LYS A 88 4.53 6.74 2.82
CA LYS A 88 3.27 7.15 2.21
C LYS A 88 3.46 8.08 1.00
N ASP A 89 4.38 9.04 1.11
CA ASP A 89 4.60 10.08 0.10
C ASP A 89 5.82 9.82 -0.78
N VAL A 90 6.37 8.60 -0.77
CA VAL A 90 7.49 8.23 -1.65
C VAL A 90 7.02 8.26 -3.10
N LYS A 91 7.72 9.05 -3.91
CA LYS A 91 7.52 9.14 -5.36
C LYS A 91 8.78 8.73 -6.11
N LEU A 92 8.59 8.20 -7.31
CA LEU A 92 9.67 8.00 -8.25
C LEU A 92 10.09 9.32 -8.87
N GLN A 93 11.36 9.41 -9.23
CA GLN A 93 11.92 10.49 -10.06
C GLN A 93 11.83 10.16 -11.55
N ILE A 94 11.70 8.88 -11.88
CA ILE A 94 11.38 8.41 -13.23
C ILE A 94 9.88 8.33 -13.49
N ASP A 95 9.49 8.49 -14.74
CA ASP A 95 8.15 8.24 -15.22
C ASP A 95 8.13 7.24 -16.40
N GLY A 96 6.98 7.08 -17.05
CA GLY A 96 6.87 6.24 -18.24
C GLY A 96 7.68 6.74 -19.43
N ASN A 97 7.84 8.07 -19.59
CA ASN A 97 8.62 8.63 -20.70
C ASN A 97 10.10 8.30 -20.55
N ASP A 98 10.61 8.35 -19.32
CA ASP A 98 11.97 7.89 -19.02
C ASP A 98 12.18 6.43 -19.43
N ILE A 99 11.22 5.54 -19.12
CA ILE A 99 11.28 4.12 -19.54
C ILE A 99 11.29 4.00 -21.06
N LYS A 100 10.36 4.67 -21.75
CA LYS A 100 10.27 4.65 -23.22
C LYS A 100 11.57 5.14 -23.87
N ASN A 101 12.11 6.27 -23.42
CA ASN A 101 13.20 6.95 -24.07
C ASN A 101 14.58 6.37 -23.73
N LYS A 102 14.76 5.83 -22.52
CA LYS A 102 16.06 5.31 -22.05
C LYS A 102 16.20 3.80 -22.20
N ILE A 103 15.09 3.06 -22.15
CA ILE A 103 15.08 1.59 -22.18
C ILE A 103 14.54 1.07 -23.52
N GLY A 104 13.81 1.90 -24.27
CA GLY A 104 13.26 1.52 -25.58
C GLY A 104 12.00 0.65 -25.50
N LEU A 105 11.36 0.57 -24.33
CA LEU A 105 10.16 -0.23 -24.13
C LEU A 105 8.94 0.43 -24.76
N ARG A 106 8.06 -0.35 -25.41
CA ARG A 106 6.79 0.16 -25.93
C ARG A 106 5.79 0.37 -24.77
N PRO A 107 5.05 1.50 -24.75
CA PRO A 107 4.06 1.77 -23.71
C PRO A 107 3.04 0.63 -23.56
N GLY A 108 2.77 0.21 -22.34
CA GLY A 108 1.82 -0.87 -22.05
C GLY A 108 1.70 -1.18 -20.55
N PRO A 109 0.92 -2.22 -20.18
CA PRO A 109 0.71 -2.65 -18.78
C PRO A 109 2.02 -2.90 -18.03
N ASP A 110 3.07 -3.28 -18.74
CA ASP A 110 4.40 -3.53 -18.20
C ASP A 110 5.06 -2.29 -17.61
N PHE A 111 4.74 -1.09 -18.09
CA PHE A 111 5.27 0.15 -17.51
C PHE A 111 4.82 0.30 -16.06
N LYS A 112 3.53 0.13 -15.80
CA LYS A 112 2.99 0.24 -14.44
C LYS A 112 3.62 -0.82 -13.53
N ARG A 113 3.76 -2.05 -14.03
CA ARG A 113 4.38 -3.16 -13.31
C ARG A 113 5.84 -2.87 -12.95
N LEU A 114 6.62 -2.31 -13.89
CA LEU A 114 8.01 -1.92 -13.66
C LEU A 114 8.12 -0.74 -12.69
N LEU A 115 7.32 0.32 -12.88
CA LEU A 115 7.28 1.46 -11.96
C LEU A 115 6.90 1.01 -10.54
N ASP A 116 5.91 0.13 -10.38
CA ASP A 116 5.55 -0.44 -9.08
C ASP A 116 6.74 -1.19 -8.44
N LYS A 117 7.49 -1.98 -9.23
CA LYS A 117 8.68 -2.69 -8.75
C LYS A 117 9.77 -1.71 -8.27
N VAL A 118 10.05 -0.65 -9.02
CA VAL A 118 11.02 0.38 -8.64
C VAL A 118 10.56 1.10 -7.39
N LEU A 119 9.28 1.47 -7.30
CA LEU A 119 8.70 2.12 -6.12
C LEU A 119 8.88 1.25 -4.89
N TYR A 120 8.60 -0.05 -4.99
CA TYR A 120 8.85 -0.99 -3.89
C TYR A 120 10.33 -1.15 -3.56
N ALA A 121 11.23 -1.09 -4.53
CA ALA A 121 12.68 -1.11 -4.29
C ALA A 121 13.14 0.15 -3.54
N LYS A 122 12.65 1.32 -3.95
CA LYS A 122 12.89 2.62 -3.31
C LYS A 122 12.38 2.66 -1.88
N ILE A 123 11.14 2.22 -1.64
CA ILE A 123 10.56 2.11 -0.29
C ILE A 123 11.37 1.17 0.60
N ASN A 124 11.96 0.12 0.04
CA ASN A 124 12.86 -0.78 0.77
C ASN A 124 14.29 -0.24 0.92
N GLY A 125 14.59 0.98 0.46
CA GLY A 125 15.89 1.63 0.56
C GLY A 125 16.96 1.11 -0.40
N LYS A 126 16.58 0.33 -1.43
CA LYS A 126 17.50 -0.25 -2.42
C LYS A 126 17.89 0.70 -3.56
N VAL A 127 17.10 1.75 -3.75
CA VAL A 127 17.17 2.69 -4.87
C VAL A 127 16.97 4.07 -4.27
N ARG A 128 17.81 5.05 -4.63
CA ARG A 128 17.79 6.39 -4.02
C ARG A 128 17.77 7.51 -5.04
N THR A 129 18.52 7.36 -6.13
CA THR A 129 18.66 8.39 -7.18
C THR A 129 17.83 8.05 -8.42
N LYS A 130 17.69 9.01 -9.34
CA LYS A 130 17.05 8.78 -10.63
C LYS A 130 17.80 7.73 -11.45
N GLU A 131 19.13 7.75 -11.38
CA GLU A 131 20.02 6.81 -12.04
C GLU A 131 19.82 5.39 -11.50
N ASP A 132 19.74 5.22 -10.17
CA ASP A 132 19.42 3.94 -9.54
C ASP A 132 18.05 3.41 -10.01
N GLU A 133 17.06 4.31 -10.12
CA GLU A 133 15.70 3.94 -10.56
C GLU A 133 15.73 3.42 -12.01
N LEU A 134 16.42 4.11 -12.91
CA LEU A 134 16.58 3.69 -14.32
C LEU A 134 17.32 2.35 -14.44
N GLU A 135 18.43 2.21 -13.72
CA GLU A 135 19.23 0.98 -13.73
C GLU A 135 18.41 -0.20 -13.19
N PHE A 136 17.63 0.03 -12.13
CA PHE A 136 16.75 -0.99 -11.58
C PHE A 136 15.69 -1.44 -12.60
N VAL A 137 15.06 -0.51 -13.34
CA VAL A 137 14.10 -0.89 -14.40
C VAL A 137 14.80 -1.71 -15.48
N LYS A 138 15.96 -1.26 -15.96
CA LYS A 138 16.71 -1.96 -17.03
C LYS A 138 17.04 -3.40 -16.63
N ARG A 139 17.60 -3.59 -15.44
CA ARG A 139 17.91 -4.93 -14.90
C ARG A 139 16.67 -5.80 -14.76
N GLN A 140 15.55 -5.25 -14.27
CA GLN A 140 14.30 -5.98 -14.15
C GLN A 140 13.72 -6.40 -15.50
N TYR A 141 13.85 -5.55 -16.51
CA TYR A 141 13.39 -5.84 -17.86
C TYR A 141 14.23 -6.93 -18.52
N GLU A 142 15.56 -6.84 -18.43
CA GLU A 142 16.48 -7.86 -18.96
C GLU A 142 16.25 -9.24 -18.34
N MET A 143 16.03 -9.30 -17.02
CA MET A 143 15.74 -10.56 -16.32
C MET A 143 14.42 -11.23 -16.75
N GLU A 144 13.46 -10.48 -17.29
CA GLU A 144 12.17 -11.03 -17.73
C GLU A 144 12.18 -11.52 -19.19
N MET A 145 13.25 -11.23 -19.94
CA MET A 145 13.44 -11.69 -21.32
C MET A 145 14.27 -12.97 -21.45
N ILE A 146 14.71 -13.53 -20.32
CA ILE A 146 15.43 -14.81 -20.20
C ILE A 146 14.47 -15.86 -19.66
#